data_AF-A0A5J5R471-F1
#
_entry.id   AF-A0A5J5R471-F1
#
_cell.length_a   1.000
_cell.length_b   1.000
_cell.length_c   1.000
_cell.angle_alpha   90.00
_cell.angle_beta   90.00
_cell.angle_gamma   90.00
#
_symmetry.space_group_name_H-M   'P 1'
#
loop_
_entity.id
_entity.type
_entity.pdbx_description
1 polymer ?
#
loop_
_entity_poly.entity_id
_entity_poly.type
_entity_poly.pdbx_seq_one_letter_code
_entity_poly.pdbx_strand_id
1 'polypeptide(L)'
;MSKRSYMDAVMEGLRAVSSVDVDYSPAGLKTNTFNGSTRKKMYVRFLLSIDRRESTEAAMETVKLALEMRDLGVVGIDLSGNPIVGNWSTFLPALKFAKEQGLYITLHCGEVPNQEEIKAMIDFLPHRIGHACCFDEENWRKLKSAKIPVEICLTSNIRTETISSIDIHHFVDLYKAKHPLVLCTDDSGVFSTSLSREYNLASSSFGLGKTEMFQLAEIAIDFIFADDGVKTDLRATFEEAVKKLNL
;
A
#
# COMPACT_ATOMS: atom_id res chain seq x y z
N MET A 1 -17.80 13.11 15.48
CA MET A 1 -17.91 12.27 14.26
C MET A 1 -17.50 10.86 14.64
N SER A 2 -18.29 9.84 14.31
CA SER A 2 -17.91 8.44 14.56
C SER A 2 -17.06 7.90 13.40
N LYS A 3 -16.28 6.83 13.64
CA LYS A 3 -15.51 6.13 12.58
C LYS A 3 -16.42 5.70 11.42
N ARG A 4 -17.61 5.19 11.75
CA ARG A 4 -18.62 4.81 10.75
C ARG A 4 -19.07 6.01 9.91
N SER A 5 -19.48 7.11 10.53
CA SER A 5 -19.93 8.29 9.79
C SER A 5 -18.86 8.90 8.90
N TYR A 6 -17.58 8.80 9.30
CA TYR A 6 -16.46 9.22 8.47
C TYR A 6 -16.33 8.34 7.23
N MET A 7 -16.37 7.02 7.41
CA MET A 7 -16.30 6.08 6.29
C MET A 7 -17.51 6.17 5.35
N ASP A 8 -18.70 6.43 5.87
CA ASP A 8 -19.88 6.68 5.03
C ASP A 8 -19.67 7.92 4.15
N ALA A 9 -19.05 8.99 4.68
CA ALA A 9 -18.71 10.19 3.91
C ALA A 9 -17.62 9.93 2.84
N VAL A 10 -16.63 9.08 3.13
CA VAL A 10 -15.65 8.62 2.12
C VAL A 10 -16.36 7.91 0.96
N MET A 11 -17.32 7.03 1.27
CA MET A 11 -18.10 6.32 0.25
C MET A 11 -18.99 7.27 -0.56
N GLU A 12 -19.57 8.30 0.07
CA GLU A 12 -20.31 9.35 -0.64
C GLU A 12 -19.41 10.11 -1.62
N GLY A 13 -18.21 10.50 -1.17
CA GLY A 13 -17.21 11.13 -2.03
C GLY A 13 -16.83 10.27 -3.24
N LEU A 14 -16.65 8.96 -3.05
CA LEU A 14 -16.33 8.04 -4.14
C LEU A 14 -17.50 7.90 -5.14
N ARG A 15 -18.74 7.83 -4.65
CA ARG A 15 -19.95 7.76 -5.49
C ARG A 15 -20.18 9.05 -6.28
N ALA A 16 -19.69 10.18 -5.80
CA ALA A 16 -19.77 11.47 -6.50
C ALA A 16 -18.76 11.60 -7.66
N VAL A 17 -17.80 10.67 -7.81
CA VAL A 17 -16.81 10.72 -8.89
C VAL A 17 -17.49 10.51 -10.24
N SER A 18 -17.38 11.53 -11.10
CA SER A 18 -18.00 11.55 -12.42
C SER A 18 -17.04 11.89 -13.56
N SER A 19 -15.74 12.05 -13.30
CA SER A 19 -14.70 12.31 -14.31
C SER A 19 -14.06 11.05 -14.90
N VAL A 20 -14.06 9.95 -14.16
CA VAL A 20 -13.52 8.63 -14.54
C VAL A 20 -14.50 7.53 -14.13
N ASP A 21 -14.34 6.34 -14.69
CA ASP A 21 -15.10 5.16 -14.27
C ASP A 21 -14.44 4.55 -13.04
N VAL A 22 -15.19 4.37 -11.97
CA VAL A 22 -14.67 3.85 -10.69
C VAL A 22 -15.31 2.51 -10.39
N ASP A 23 -14.47 1.52 -10.09
CA ASP A 23 -14.89 0.20 -9.61
C ASP A 23 -14.37 -0.03 -8.19
N TYR A 24 -15.28 0.01 -7.22
CA TYR A 24 -14.98 -0.22 -5.81
C TYR A 24 -15.75 -1.40 -5.19
N SER A 25 -16.61 -2.05 -5.97
CA SER A 25 -17.38 -3.20 -5.51
C SER A 25 -16.49 -4.44 -5.45
N PRO A 26 -16.67 -5.33 -4.46
CA PRO A 26 -16.09 -6.67 -4.52
C PRO A 26 -16.67 -7.47 -5.69
N ALA A 27 -15.94 -8.51 -6.13
CA ALA A 27 -16.37 -9.40 -7.19
C ALA A 27 -17.81 -9.92 -6.99
N GLY A 28 -18.64 -9.83 -8.03
CA GLY A 28 -20.02 -10.35 -8.04
C GLY A 28 -21.11 -9.29 -7.91
N LEU A 29 -20.80 -8.10 -7.39
CA LEU A 29 -21.71 -6.95 -7.35
C LEU A 29 -21.38 -5.99 -8.50
N LYS A 30 -21.57 -6.46 -9.74
CA LYS A 30 -21.41 -5.61 -10.93
C LYS A 30 -22.46 -4.50 -10.89
N THR A 31 -22.06 -3.28 -10.55
CA THR A 31 -22.96 -2.12 -10.57
C THR A 31 -22.96 -1.39 -11.91
N ASN A 32 -22.02 -1.67 -12.83
CA ASN A 32 -21.97 -1.00 -14.13
C ASN A 32 -21.67 -1.95 -15.29
N THR A 33 -22.61 -2.03 -16.24
CA THR A 33 -22.39 -2.52 -17.60
C THR A 33 -21.70 -1.42 -18.41
N PHE A 34 -20.44 -1.65 -18.80
CA PHE A 34 -19.67 -0.66 -19.55
C PHE A 34 -19.80 -0.88 -21.06
N ASN A 35 -20.30 0.14 -21.75
CA ASN A 35 -20.29 0.24 -23.21
C ASN A 35 -19.05 1.04 -23.66
N GLY A 36 -17.99 0.35 -24.11
CA GLY A 36 -16.93 0.83 -25.01
C GLY A 36 -16.57 2.33 -25.05
N SER A 37 -16.34 2.99 -23.91
CA SER A 37 -16.01 4.42 -23.88
C SER A 37 -14.50 4.68 -23.75
N THR A 38 -14.03 5.82 -24.27
CA THR A 38 -12.63 6.32 -24.19
C THR A 38 -12.23 6.84 -22.80
N ARG A 39 -13.09 6.68 -21.81
CA ARG A 39 -12.92 7.20 -20.45
C ARG A 39 -11.93 6.35 -19.66
N LYS A 40 -11.11 6.99 -18.82
CA LYS A 40 -10.20 6.27 -17.92
C LYS A 40 -11.02 5.51 -16.87
N LYS A 41 -10.58 4.30 -16.54
CA LYS A 41 -11.12 3.46 -15.46
C LYS A 41 -10.10 3.36 -14.31
N MET A 42 -10.60 3.31 -13.08
CA MET A 42 -9.80 3.10 -11.86
C MET A 42 -10.50 2.10 -10.94
N TYR A 43 -9.75 1.13 -10.45
CA TYR A 43 -10.19 0.26 -9.36
C TYR A 43 -9.80 0.91 -8.03
N VAL A 44 -10.72 0.94 -7.07
CA VAL A 44 -10.51 1.50 -5.74
C VAL A 44 -10.81 0.44 -4.69
N ARG A 45 -9.92 0.31 -3.73
CA ARG A 45 -10.08 -0.50 -2.52
C ARG A 45 -9.58 0.32 -1.34
N PHE A 46 -10.09 0.01 -0.15
CA PHE A 46 -9.83 0.80 1.04
C PHE A 46 -9.07 0.00 2.09
N LEU A 47 -8.15 0.70 2.75
CA LEU A 47 -7.52 0.28 3.99
C LEU A 47 -8.00 1.22 5.10
N LEU A 48 -8.41 0.68 6.23
CA LEU A 48 -8.69 1.51 7.41
C LEU A 48 -7.43 1.55 8.27
N SER A 49 -6.86 2.75 8.43
CA SER A 49 -5.69 2.95 9.26
C SER A 49 -6.07 3.02 10.74
N ILE A 50 -5.31 2.29 11.56
CA ILE A 50 -5.24 2.48 13.00
C ILE A 50 -4.12 3.49 13.24
N ASP A 51 -4.43 4.60 13.92
CA ASP A 51 -3.41 5.57 14.30
C ASP A 51 -2.71 5.12 15.58
N ARG A 52 -1.37 5.21 15.61
CA ARG A 52 -0.54 4.83 16.77
C ARG A 52 -0.83 5.58 18.08
N ARG A 53 -1.68 6.61 18.06
CA ARG A 53 -2.20 7.29 19.27
C ARG A 53 -3.40 6.59 19.89
N GLU A 54 -4.01 5.63 19.20
CA GLU A 54 -5.22 4.95 19.64
C GLU A 54 -4.96 3.88 20.70
N SER A 55 -6.00 3.53 21.46
CA SER A 55 -5.98 2.38 22.37
C SER A 55 -6.30 1.08 21.62
N THR A 56 -6.10 -0.07 22.28
CA THR A 56 -6.46 -1.40 21.76
C THR A 56 -7.95 -1.48 21.40
N GLU A 57 -8.82 -0.90 22.24
CA GLU A 57 -10.27 -0.91 22.03
C GLU A 57 -10.65 -0.11 20.79
N ALA A 58 -10.09 1.09 20.64
CA ALA A 58 -10.32 1.93 19.47
C ALA A 58 -9.76 1.25 18.19
N ALA A 59 -8.57 0.65 18.26
CA ALA A 59 -8.03 -0.15 17.16
C ALA A 59 -8.97 -1.31 16.78
N MET A 60 -9.54 -2.01 17.76
CA MET A 60 -10.50 -3.09 17.53
C MET A 60 -11.81 -2.60 16.90
N GLU A 61 -12.28 -1.39 17.24
CA GLU A 61 -13.42 -0.76 16.55
C GLU A 61 -13.14 -0.51 15.07
N THR A 62 -11.92 -0.05 14.71
CA THR A 62 -11.51 0.10 13.31
C THR A 62 -11.56 -1.24 12.58
N VAL A 63 -11.06 -2.31 13.20
CA VAL A 63 -11.08 -3.66 12.61
C VAL A 63 -12.50 -4.16 12.40
N LYS A 64 -13.38 -4.01 13.39
CA LYS A 64 -14.80 -4.40 13.26
C LYS A 64 -15.49 -3.63 12.15
N LEU A 65 -15.26 -2.32 12.06
CA LEU A 65 -15.79 -1.50 10.97
C LEU A 65 -15.29 -1.98 9.60
N ALA A 66 -14.00 -2.33 9.49
CA ALA A 66 -13.45 -2.85 8.24
C ALA A 66 -14.14 -4.16 7.81
N LEU A 67 -14.46 -5.05 8.76
CA LEU A 67 -15.20 -6.29 8.49
C LEU A 67 -16.63 -6.04 8.01
N GLU A 68 -17.33 -5.07 8.61
CA GLU A 68 -18.68 -4.64 8.20
C GLU A 68 -18.69 -4.01 6.80
N MET A 69 -17.59 -3.38 6.39
CA MET A 69 -17.49 -2.62 5.14
C MET A 69 -16.78 -3.39 4.02
N ARG A 70 -16.56 -4.70 4.17
CA ARG A 70 -15.94 -5.54 3.12
C ARG A 70 -16.72 -5.47 1.80
N ASP A 71 -18.05 -5.46 1.88
CA ASP A 71 -18.93 -5.37 0.71
C ASP A 71 -18.89 -4.01 0.01
N LEU A 72 -18.19 -3.04 0.60
CA LEU A 72 -17.98 -1.68 0.08
C LEU A 72 -16.54 -1.43 -0.37
N GLY A 73 -15.73 -2.50 -0.51
CA GLY A 73 -14.38 -2.42 -1.04
C GLY A 73 -13.28 -2.22 0.02
N VAL A 74 -13.61 -2.33 1.32
CA VAL A 74 -12.58 -2.40 2.38
C VAL A 74 -11.92 -3.76 2.34
N VAL A 75 -10.60 -3.78 2.18
CA VAL A 75 -9.81 -5.02 2.00
C VAL A 75 -8.83 -5.28 3.12
N GLY A 76 -8.53 -4.29 3.96
CA GLY A 76 -7.51 -4.47 4.97
C GLY A 76 -7.36 -3.34 5.97
N ILE A 77 -6.35 -3.50 6.81
CA ILE A 77 -5.96 -2.60 7.87
C ILE A 77 -4.53 -2.13 7.63
N ASP A 78 -4.30 -0.88 7.97
CA ASP A 78 -2.97 -0.26 8.07
C ASP A 78 -2.69 0.12 9.53
N LEU A 79 -1.44 0.06 9.97
CA LEU A 79 -0.98 0.69 11.21
C LEU A 79 -0.01 1.81 10.84
N SER A 80 -0.37 3.04 11.17
CA SER A 80 0.35 4.26 10.79
C SER A 80 0.18 5.37 11.83
N GLY A 81 0.50 6.62 11.48
CA GLY A 81 0.57 7.74 12.41
C GLY A 81 1.96 7.90 12.99
N ASN A 82 2.10 8.66 14.08
CA ASN A 82 3.42 9.05 14.57
C ASN A 82 4.24 7.82 15.07
N PRO A 83 5.37 7.46 14.43
CA PRO A 83 6.10 6.23 14.75
C PRO A 83 6.83 6.25 16.10
N ILE A 84 7.00 7.42 16.72
CA ILE A 84 7.54 7.54 18.09
C ILE A 84 6.46 7.48 19.18
N VAL A 85 5.20 7.32 18.80
CA VAL A 85 4.06 7.19 19.72
C VAL A 85 3.50 5.77 19.69
N GLY A 86 2.95 5.34 20.82
CA GLY A 86 2.32 4.03 20.95
C GLY A 86 3.33 2.89 21.10
N ASN A 87 2.83 1.72 21.47
CA ASN A 87 3.62 0.49 21.59
C ASN A 87 3.00 -0.58 20.69
N TRP A 88 3.83 -1.34 19.98
CA TRP A 88 3.38 -2.48 19.17
C TRP A 88 2.39 -3.41 19.89
N SER A 89 2.61 -3.67 21.18
CA SER A 89 1.77 -4.54 22.00
C SER A 89 0.33 -4.05 22.15
N THR A 90 0.07 -2.74 22.01
CA THR A 90 -1.28 -2.16 22.01
C THR A 90 -2.07 -2.57 20.76
N PHE A 91 -1.43 -2.59 19.61
CA PHE A 91 -2.11 -2.82 18.32
C PHE A 91 -2.15 -4.29 17.93
N LEU A 92 -1.20 -5.09 18.42
CA LEU A 92 -1.05 -6.51 18.10
C LEU A 92 -2.36 -7.33 18.27
N PRO A 93 -3.18 -7.15 19.33
CA PRO A 93 -4.44 -7.89 19.46
C PRO A 93 -5.44 -7.58 18.33
N ALA A 94 -5.58 -6.31 17.95
CA ALA A 94 -6.48 -5.90 16.88
C ALA A 94 -5.98 -6.38 15.50
N LEU A 95 -4.68 -6.26 15.24
CA LEU A 95 -4.07 -6.72 13.98
C LEU A 95 -4.13 -8.25 13.83
N LYS A 96 -3.92 -9.00 14.93
CA LYS A 96 -4.13 -10.46 14.95
C LYS A 96 -5.57 -10.81 14.63
N PHE A 97 -6.53 -10.17 15.30
CA PHE A 97 -7.95 -10.40 15.05
C PHE A 97 -8.32 -10.08 13.59
N ALA A 98 -7.85 -8.96 13.03
CA ALA A 98 -8.07 -8.61 11.63
C ALA A 98 -7.57 -9.70 10.67
N LYS A 99 -6.34 -10.18 10.87
CA LYS A 99 -5.72 -11.23 10.05
C LYS A 99 -6.46 -12.57 10.19
N GLU A 100 -6.88 -12.95 11.40
CA GLU A 100 -7.70 -14.15 11.65
C GLU A 100 -9.08 -14.09 10.97
N GLN A 101 -9.65 -12.90 10.82
CA GLN A 101 -10.91 -12.66 10.10
C GLN A 101 -10.72 -12.48 8.58
N GLY A 102 -9.51 -12.67 8.07
CA GLY A 102 -9.19 -12.65 6.63
C GLY A 102 -8.99 -11.26 6.04
N LEU A 103 -8.81 -10.21 6.85
CA LEU A 103 -8.38 -8.90 6.35
C LEU A 103 -6.89 -8.91 6.04
N TYR A 104 -6.51 -8.24 4.96
CA TYR A 104 -5.11 -7.99 4.67
C TYR A 104 -4.54 -6.92 5.62
N ILE A 105 -3.23 -6.96 5.84
CA ILE A 105 -2.53 -6.07 6.78
C ILE A 105 -1.31 -5.49 6.09
N THR A 106 -1.18 -4.17 6.10
CA THR A 106 0.08 -3.47 5.86
C THR A 106 0.49 -2.72 7.13
N LEU A 107 1.79 -2.52 7.35
CA LEU A 107 2.31 -1.84 8.53
C LEU A 107 3.35 -0.81 8.12
N HIS A 108 3.22 0.43 8.59
CA HIS A 108 4.35 1.34 8.60
C HIS A 108 5.42 0.80 9.55
N CYS A 109 6.61 0.50 9.02
CA CYS A 109 7.64 -0.25 9.75
C CYS A 109 9.01 0.38 9.54
N GLY A 110 9.71 0.68 10.64
CA GLY A 110 11.07 1.21 10.58
C GLY A 110 11.19 2.61 9.98
N GLU A 111 10.18 3.47 10.16
CA GLU A 111 10.29 4.92 9.89
C GLU A 111 11.24 5.63 10.86
N VAL A 112 11.48 5.04 12.03
CA VAL A 112 12.46 5.50 13.02
C VAL A 112 13.25 4.30 13.56
N PRO A 113 14.45 4.50 14.15
CA PRO A 113 15.22 3.41 14.72
C PRO A 113 14.50 2.72 15.89
N ASN A 114 14.04 1.48 15.67
CA ASN A 114 13.43 0.62 16.68
C ASN A 114 13.52 -0.87 16.27
N GLN A 115 14.69 -1.50 16.44
CA GLN A 115 14.92 -2.86 15.94
C GLN A 115 14.04 -3.92 16.61
N GLU A 116 13.65 -3.72 17.87
CA GLU A 116 12.74 -4.63 18.59
C GLU A 116 11.35 -4.62 17.96
N GLU A 117 10.80 -3.43 17.69
CA GLU A 117 9.50 -3.28 17.04
C GLU A 117 9.55 -3.76 15.58
N ILE A 118 10.58 -3.39 14.82
CA ILE A 118 10.78 -3.84 13.44
C ILE A 118 10.77 -5.37 13.39
N LYS A 119 11.55 -6.03 14.25
CA LYS A 119 11.60 -7.48 14.34
C LYS A 119 10.21 -8.05 14.68
N ALA A 120 9.51 -7.48 15.66
CA ALA A 120 8.19 -7.96 16.06
C ALA A 120 7.13 -7.82 14.96
N MET A 121 7.21 -6.74 14.15
CA MET A 121 6.35 -6.54 12.99
C MET A 121 6.66 -7.54 11.88
N ILE A 122 7.94 -7.83 11.58
CA ILE A 122 8.30 -8.84 10.58
C ILE A 122 7.88 -10.24 11.04
N ASP A 123 8.08 -10.58 12.32
CA ASP A 123 7.70 -11.88 12.90
C ASP A 123 6.17 -12.08 12.89
N PHE A 124 5.38 -10.99 12.86
CA PHE A 124 3.93 -11.05 12.67
C PHE A 124 3.50 -11.42 11.23
N LEU A 125 4.42 -11.32 10.26
CA LEU A 125 4.22 -11.61 8.84
C LEU A 125 3.04 -10.82 8.24
N PRO A 126 3.08 -9.48 8.22
CA PRO A 126 2.09 -8.68 7.51
C PRO A 126 2.14 -8.99 6.01
N HIS A 127 1.07 -8.64 5.31
CA HIS A 127 0.98 -8.91 3.88
C HIS A 127 1.81 -7.92 3.05
N ARG A 128 2.06 -6.71 3.58
CA ARG A 128 3.03 -5.71 3.09
C ARG A 128 3.60 -4.91 4.26
N ILE A 129 4.66 -4.15 4.03
CA ILE A 129 5.12 -3.10 4.94
C ILE A 129 5.41 -1.81 4.18
N GLY A 130 5.32 -0.66 4.85
CA GLY A 130 5.71 0.64 4.33
C GLY A 130 7.04 1.14 4.91
N HIS A 131 7.74 1.96 4.12
CA HIS A 131 8.97 2.69 4.45
C HIS A 131 10.24 1.84 4.63
N ALA A 132 10.34 1.01 5.66
CA ALA A 132 11.53 0.17 5.94
C ALA A 132 12.88 0.92 6.00
N CYS A 133 12.91 2.15 6.51
CA CYS A 133 14.09 3.03 6.40
C CYS A 133 15.21 2.70 7.39
N CYS A 134 14.89 2.28 8.61
CA CYS A 134 15.85 2.08 9.70
C CYS A 134 16.11 0.60 10.01
N PHE A 135 16.10 -0.28 9.00
CA PHE A 135 16.33 -1.71 9.19
C PHE A 135 17.82 -2.04 9.32
N ASP A 136 18.17 -2.90 10.30
CA ASP A 136 19.47 -3.54 10.37
C ASP A 136 19.59 -4.76 9.42
N GLU A 137 20.79 -5.32 9.29
CA GLU A 137 21.06 -6.47 8.41
C GLU A 137 20.22 -7.70 8.76
N GLU A 138 19.94 -7.94 10.04
CA GLU A 138 19.15 -9.09 10.47
C GLU A 138 17.69 -8.95 10.02
N ASN A 139 17.12 -7.77 10.20
CA ASN A 139 15.75 -7.45 9.81
C ASN A 139 15.61 -7.43 8.28
N TRP A 140 16.60 -6.92 7.53
CA TRP A 140 16.62 -7.06 6.07
C TRP A 140 16.63 -8.53 5.62
N ARG A 141 17.44 -9.38 6.26
CA ARG A 141 17.50 -10.81 5.94
C ARG A 141 16.16 -11.50 6.22
N LYS A 142 15.50 -11.20 7.34
CA LYS A 142 14.18 -11.76 7.66
C LYS A 142 13.12 -11.31 6.67
N LEU A 143 13.07 -10.02 6.36
CA LEU A 143 12.13 -9.46 5.39
C LEU A 143 12.25 -10.14 4.03
N LYS A 144 13.48 -10.25 3.51
CA LYS A 144 13.78 -10.90 2.22
C LYS A 144 13.41 -12.38 2.24
N SER A 145 13.71 -13.08 3.34
CA SER A 145 13.32 -14.49 3.51
C SER A 145 11.80 -14.68 3.53
N ALA A 146 11.06 -13.76 4.15
CA ALA A 146 9.60 -13.80 4.23
C ALA A 146 8.91 -13.31 2.94
N LYS A 147 9.66 -12.70 2.01
CA LYS A 147 9.16 -12.10 0.75
C LYS A 147 8.01 -11.10 0.96
N ILE A 148 8.04 -10.37 2.07
CA ILE A 148 7.02 -9.35 2.36
C ILE A 148 7.27 -8.14 1.45
N PRO A 149 6.31 -7.73 0.59
CA PRO A 149 6.46 -6.56 -0.27
C PRO A 149 6.64 -5.26 0.52
N VAL A 150 7.51 -4.39 0.00
CA VAL A 150 7.78 -3.07 0.58
C VAL A 150 7.14 -1.98 -0.26
N GLU A 151 6.29 -1.17 0.36
CA GLU A 151 5.74 0.08 -0.17
C GLU A 151 6.83 1.16 -0.01
N ILE A 152 7.43 1.54 -1.13
CA ILE A 152 8.58 2.45 -1.21
C ILE A 152 8.09 3.87 -1.46
N CYS A 153 8.45 4.79 -0.57
CA CYS A 153 7.97 6.17 -0.55
C CYS A 153 9.14 7.15 -0.75
N LEU A 154 9.74 7.19 -1.94
CA LEU A 154 11.01 7.85 -2.20
C LEU A 154 11.02 9.33 -1.78
N THR A 155 10.10 10.15 -2.32
CA THR A 155 10.06 11.58 -1.99
C THR A 155 9.77 11.79 -0.50
N SER A 156 8.86 11.02 0.08
CA SER A 156 8.54 11.09 1.52
C SER A 156 9.79 10.87 2.37
N ASN A 157 10.51 9.75 2.15
CA ASN A 157 11.67 9.39 2.95
C ASN A 157 12.81 10.42 2.91
N ILE A 158 12.99 11.12 1.79
CA ILE A 158 13.94 12.23 1.69
C ILE A 158 13.41 13.47 2.42
N ARG A 159 12.12 13.78 2.28
CA ARG A 159 11.50 14.98 2.89
C ARG A 159 11.37 14.88 4.40
N THR A 160 11.23 13.67 4.94
CA THR A 160 11.21 13.39 6.38
C THR A 160 12.60 13.18 6.96
N GLU A 161 13.66 13.30 6.15
CA GLU A 161 15.06 13.08 6.53
C GLU A 161 15.35 11.68 7.09
N THR A 162 14.46 10.72 6.86
CA THR A 162 14.65 9.33 7.29
C THR A 162 15.70 8.62 6.43
N ILE A 163 15.81 9.03 5.16
CA ILE A 163 16.89 8.64 4.24
C ILE A 163 17.56 9.93 3.75
N SER A 164 18.89 10.03 3.86
CA SER A 164 19.60 11.29 3.62
C SER A 164 19.75 11.66 2.15
N SER A 165 19.73 10.70 1.23
CA SER A 165 19.72 10.95 -0.21
C SER A 165 19.10 9.79 -0.99
N ILE A 166 18.64 10.09 -2.21
CA ILE A 166 18.04 9.06 -3.07
C ILE A 166 19.06 7.97 -3.46
N ASP A 167 20.33 8.34 -3.62
CA ASP A 167 21.39 7.43 -4.07
C ASP A 167 21.68 6.29 -3.08
N ILE A 168 21.37 6.49 -1.80
CA ILE A 168 21.53 5.49 -0.75
C ILE A 168 20.22 4.80 -0.36
N HIS A 169 19.13 5.08 -1.08
CA HIS A 169 17.83 4.51 -0.75
C HIS A 169 17.84 2.99 -0.92
N HIS A 170 17.30 2.27 0.06
CA HIS A 170 17.20 0.80 0.06
C HIS A 170 16.38 0.22 -1.10
N PHE A 171 15.77 1.07 -1.93
CA PHE A 171 15.05 0.66 -3.14
C PHE A 171 15.98 -0.12 -4.08
N VAL A 172 17.20 0.38 -4.31
CA VAL A 172 18.12 -0.23 -5.28
C VAL A 172 18.56 -1.63 -4.84
N ASP A 173 18.73 -1.83 -3.54
CA ASP A 173 19.12 -3.12 -2.98
C ASP A 173 17.98 -4.13 -3.06
N LEU A 174 16.75 -3.71 -2.80
CA LEU A 174 15.56 -4.55 -2.97
C LEU A 174 15.33 -4.89 -4.45
N TYR A 175 15.44 -3.90 -5.33
CA TYR A 175 15.30 -4.07 -6.78
C TYR A 175 16.34 -5.06 -7.33
N LYS A 176 17.62 -4.89 -7.02
CA LYS A 176 18.71 -5.81 -7.44
C LYS A 176 18.54 -7.21 -6.87
N ALA A 177 18.01 -7.33 -5.65
CA ALA A 177 17.69 -8.62 -5.04
C ALA A 177 16.42 -9.29 -5.61
N LYS A 178 15.72 -8.64 -6.55
CA LYS A 178 14.39 -9.06 -7.04
C LYS A 178 13.39 -9.28 -5.90
N HIS A 179 13.52 -8.47 -4.85
CA HIS A 179 12.60 -8.50 -3.72
C HIS A 179 11.30 -7.76 -4.08
N PRO A 180 10.12 -8.26 -3.68
CA PRO A 180 8.85 -7.59 -3.86
C PRO A 180 8.85 -6.14 -3.35
N LEU A 181 8.58 -5.18 -4.23
CA LEU A 181 8.46 -3.77 -3.87
C LEU A 181 7.49 -3.04 -4.80
N VAL A 182 6.91 -1.95 -4.30
CA VAL A 182 5.97 -1.10 -5.05
C VAL A 182 6.31 0.36 -4.78
N LEU A 183 6.40 1.19 -5.83
CA LEU A 183 6.55 2.64 -5.66
C LEU A 183 5.20 3.25 -5.27
N CYS A 184 5.19 4.02 -4.19
CA CYS A 184 4.04 4.69 -3.61
C CYS A 184 4.33 6.18 -3.41
N THR A 185 3.28 7.01 -3.39
CA THR A 185 3.43 8.45 -3.14
C THR A 185 3.53 8.81 -1.67
N ASP A 186 3.09 7.91 -0.78
CA ASP A 186 2.73 8.26 0.58
C ASP A 186 1.69 9.42 0.54
N ASP A 187 1.99 10.57 1.13
CA ASP A 187 1.18 11.77 1.06
C ASP A 187 1.52 12.68 -0.14
N SER A 188 0.91 12.41 -1.30
CA SER A 188 1.14 13.19 -2.53
C SER A 188 0.95 14.71 -2.35
N GLY A 189 -0.05 15.12 -1.56
CA GLY A 189 -0.33 16.53 -1.28
C GLY A 189 0.72 17.18 -0.36
N VAL A 190 1.05 16.52 0.76
CA VAL A 190 2.01 17.01 1.75
C VAL A 190 3.40 17.15 1.13
N PHE A 191 3.85 16.14 0.38
CA PHE A 191 5.17 16.12 -0.23
C PHE A 191 5.23 16.76 -1.61
N SER A 192 4.10 17.30 -2.10
CA SER A 192 4.00 17.96 -3.41
C SER A 192 4.56 17.09 -4.54
N THR A 193 4.17 15.81 -4.57
CA THR A 193 4.62 14.82 -5.56
C THR A 193 3.43 14.15 -6.27
N SER A 194 3.71 13.25 -7.19
CA SER A 194 2.73 12.39 -7.85
C SER A 194 3.36 11.03 -8.15
N LEU A 195 2.54 10.01 -8.38
CA LEU A 195 3.07 8.67 -8.66
C LEU A 195 4.00 8.67 -9.88
N SER A 196 3.67 9.42 -10.93
CA SER A 196 4.54 9.58 -12.09
C SER A 196 5.90 10.21 -11.74
N ARG A 197 5.95 11.12 -10.76
CA ARG A 197 7.20 11.71 -10.27
C ARG A 197 8.03 10.71 -9.47
N GLU A 198 7.40 9.85 -8.66
CA GLU A 198 8.11 8.78 -7.95
C GLU A 198 8.76 7.79 -8.94
N TYR A 199 8.04 7.38 -9.98
CA TYR A 199 8.60 6.56 -11.06
C TYR A 199 9.72 7.26 -11.82
N ASN A 200 9.57 8.56 -12.10
CA ASN A 200 10.62 9.33 -12.76
C ASN A 200 11.88 9.46 -11.87
N LEU A 201 11.71 9.64 -10.56
CA LEU A 201 12.81 9.69 -9.60
C LEU A 201 13.54 8.34 -9.52
N ALA A 202 12.81 7.23 -9.45
CA ALA A 202 13.40 5.89 -9.47
C ALA A 202 14.16 5.63 -10.78
N SER A 203 13.57 5.94 -11.93
CA SER A 203 14.18 5.75 -13.25
C SER A 203 15.47 6.56 -13.39
N SER A 204 15.44 7.85 -13.07
CA SER A 204 16.60 8.75 -13.22
C SER A 204 17.72 8.48 -12.22
N SER A 205 17.40 8.12 -10.98
CA SER A 205 18.41 7.89 -9.92
C SER A 205 19.07 6.51 -10.04
N PHE A 206 18.32 5.49 -10.46
CA PHE A 206 18.81 4.11 -10.50
C PHE A 206 19.04 3.56 -11.91
N GLY A 207 18.92 4.41 -12.94
CA GLY A 207 19.24 4.07 -14.33
C GLY A 207 18.27 3.07 -14.97
N LEU A 208 17.01 3.03 -14.50
CA LEU A 208 16.02 2.07 -14.97
C LEU A 208 15.31 2.58 -16.22
N GLY A 209 15.41 1.80 -17.29
CA GLY A 209 14.80 2.07 -18.59
C GLY A 209 13.30 1.78 -18.63
N LYS A 210 12.71 2.01 -19.81
CA LYS A 210 11.26 1.91 -20.03
C LYS A 210 10.71 0.51 -19.72
N THR A 211 11.40 -0.55 -20.16
CA THR A 211 10.97 -1.94 -19.93
C THR A 211 11.04 -2.31 -18.45
N GLU A 212 12.10 -1.90 -17.74
CA GLU A 212 12.27 -2.15 -16.31
C GLU A 212 11.20 -1.42 -15.48
N MET A 213 10.91 -0.16 -15.83
CA MET A 213 9.83 0.61 -15.23
C MET A 213 8.45 0.00 -15.46
N PHE A 214 8.21 -0.55 -16.66
CA PHE A 214 6.96 -1.22 -16.98
C PHE A 214 6.78 -2.49 -16.14
N GLN A 215 7.80 -3.34 -16.07
CA GLN A 215 7.79 -4.57 -15.28
C GLN A 215 7.62 -4.26 -13.78
N LEU A 216 8.26 -3.19 -13.30
CA LEU A 216 8.12 -2.74 -11.91
C LEU A 216 6.68 -2.32 -11.58
N ALA A 217 6.01 -1.65 -12.51
CA ALA A 217 4.60 -1.29 -12.35
C ALA A 217 3.67 -2.50 -12.44
N GLU A 218 3.96 -3.45 -13.33
CA GLU A 218 3.14 -4.64 -13.56
C GLU A 218 3.18 -5.60 -12.37
N ILE A 219 4.37 -5.87 -11.82
CA ILE A 219 4.54 -6.84 -10.72
C ILE A 219 3.79 -6.40 -9.44
N ALA A 220 3.48 -5.11 -9.29
CA ALA A 220 2.68 -4.61 -8.18
C ALA A 220 1.29 -5.27 -8.09
N ILE A 221 0.74 -5.77 -9.21
CA ILE A 221 -0.55 -6.50 -9.25
C ILE A 221 -0.54 -7.72 -8.33
N ASP A 222 0.61 -8.38 -8.16
CA ASP A 222 0.71 -9.56 -7.30
C ASP A 222 0.59 -9.19 -5.82
N PHE A 223 0.88 -7.94 -5.47
CA PHE A 223 0.95 -7.45 -4.09
C PHE A 223 -0.29 -6.66 -3.65
N ILE A 224 -1.24 -6.38 -4.55
CA ILE A 224 -2.49 -5.72 -4.18
C ILE A 224 -3.42 -6.65 -3.38
N PHE A 225 -4.23 -6.05 -2.53
CA PHE A 225 -5.24 -6.74 -1.70
C PHE A 225 -6.62 -6.81 -2.38
N ALA A 226 -6.66 -6.65 -3.71
CA ALA A 226 -7.88 -6.82 -4.49
C ALA A 226 -8.12 -8.31 -4.83
N ASP A 227 -9.37 -8.62 -5.19
CA ASP A 227 -9.78 -9.94 -5.63
C ASP A 227 -9.15 -10.34 -6.98
N ASP A 228 -9.18 -11.64 -7.29
CA ASP A 228 -8.57 -12.20 -8.51
C ASP A 228 -9.19 -11.67 -9.81
N GLY A 229 -10.46 -11.25 -9.76
CA GLY A 229 -11.13 -10.61 -10.89
C GLY A 229 -10.44 -9.30 -11.26
N VAL A 230 -10.21 -8.43 -10.27
CA VAL A 230 -9.45 -7.19 -10.47
C VAL A 230 -8.03 -7.46 -10.93
N LYS A 231 -7.33 -8.45 -10.33
CA LYS A 231 -5.96 -8.79 -10.76
C LYS A 231 -5.92 -9.25 -12.22
N THR A 232 -6.91 -10.03 -12.65
CA THR A 232 -7.04 -10.49 -14.04
C THR A 232 -7.26 -9.32 -15.00
N ASP A 233 -8.18 -8.42 -14.67
CA ASP A 233 -8.46 -7.22 -15.47
C ASP A 233 -7.23 -6.30 -15.59
N LEU A 234 -6.48 -6.12 -14.49
CA LEU A 234 -5.25 -5.35 -14.49
C LEU A 234 -4.17 -6.00 -15.34
N ARG A 235 -3.96 -7.31 -15.26
CA ARG A 235 -2.99 -8.02 -16.12
C ARG A 235 -3.33 -7.84 -17.60
N ALA A 236 -4.61 -7.99 -17.98
CA ALA A 236 -5.05 -7.73 -19.35
C ALA A 236 -4.77 -6.27 -19.78
N THR A 237 -4.96 -5.31 -18.87
CA THR A 237 -4.65 -3.89 -19.13
C THR A 237 -3.16 -3.68 -19.41
N PHE A 238 -2.27 -4.34 -18.64
CA PHE A 238 -0.82 -4.28 -18.88
C PHE A 238 -0.44 -4.98 -20.20
N GLU A 239 -0.98 -6.16 -20.49
CA GLU A 239 -0.75 -6.86 -21.77
C GLU A 239 -1.13 -6.02 -23.00
N GLU A 240 -2.24 -5.28 -22.93
CA GLU A 240 -2.62 -4.32 -23.98
C GLU A 240 -1.64 -3.15 -24.07
N ALA A 241 -1.13 -2.67 -22.93
CA ALA A 241 -0.19 -1.56 -22.87
C ALA A 241 1.19 -1.92 -23.46
N VAL A 242 1.64 -3.17 -23.34
CA VAL A 242 2.88 -3.66 -24.00
C VAL A 242 2.85 -3.35 -25.50
N LYS A 243 1.73 -3.67 -26.17
CA LYS A 243 1.54 -3.42 -27.61
C LYS A 243 1.57 -1.94 -27.96
N LYS A 244 0.95 -1.09 -27.12
CA LYS A 244 0.89 0.37 -27.33
C LYS A 244 2.23 1.05 -27.07
N LEU A 245 3.05 0.50 -26.19
CA LEU A 245 4.32 1.06 -25.78
C LEU A 245 5.51 0.51 -26.55
N ASN A 246 5.32 -0.43 -27.48
CA ASN A 246 6.40 -1.12 -28.22
C ASN A 246 7.47 -1.67 -27.25
N LEU A 247 7.00 -2.41 -26.23
CA LEU A 247 7.84 -3.08 -25.24
C LEU A 247 8.04 -4.55 -25.58
#